data_AF-A0A7C3NP03-F1
#
_entry.id   AF-A0A7C3NP03-F1
#
_cell.length_a   1.000
_cell.length_b   1.000
_cell.length_c   1.000
_cell.angle_alpha   90.00
_cell.angle_beta   90.00
_cell.angle_gamma   90.00
#
_symmetry.space_group_name_H-M   'P 1'
#
loop_
_entity.id
_entity.type
_entity.pdbx_description
1 polymer ?
#
loop_
_entity_poly.entity_id
_entity_poly.type
_entity_poly.pdbx_seq_one_letter_code
_entity_poly.pdbx_strand_id
1 'polypeptide(L)'
;MRALWNRIRNELRRAGNRIAQAARAINQALFSSTDLGAWLRLGLFVAAALIFILGFFPFLDFLSRLLTLWAEKGYPEVRNSLKNLWEMAFPPPPEAPPAPAPWLPAALPQPGWREALRSLTANPFLFDMIQRITVVALPSGLALFFTAFYFQYLHRTRRFLPTLVYLLRALFPLPKPHVRLAEGRAIQPVGELSLYRFGGPARVSCDGHTAGVFENRGGQARLLQNGQPQSIGVFETLRTALFLDSFELEVDAQGRTRDGIRLAARGARFRCQLYRPPGNPGRNLRAVAMKMVYRHWLGNNWEQPAKRLMDVRDLVMTELLDYMAQRDLVEFLGSIVDRRAGSQFAAFAAQFSQQAGRYAGEAQPTPLLRLEWLGEGSWEIIPELNWQAQMDAWQLWAENRLRKAKPTWNRLAGEVWQSTVRQRVEQLGLETLAAAGAAQQPPPQNITRAVLEAYQQALAEIRQLQPAPDQTVQNQIDLVLSHINRLLRSL
;
A
#
# COMPACT_ATOMS: atom_id res chain seq x y z
N MET A 1 24.72 29.70 -44.69
CA MET A 1 25.29 29.39 -43.35
C MET A 1 24.23 29.08 -42.29
N ARG A 2 23.33 30.01 -41.89
CA ARG A 2 22.29 29.75 -40.86
C ARG A 2 21.36 28.56 -41.19
N ALA A 3 20.94 28.42 -42.44
CA ALA A 3 20.10 27.29 -42.87
C ALA A 3 20.82 25.92 -42.78
N LEU A 4 22.11 25.89 -43.10
CA LEU A 4 22.95 24.69 -42.99
C LEU A 4 23.12 24.29 -41.52
N TRP A 5 23.38 25.25 -40.64
CA TRP A 5 23.49 25.03 -39.19
C TRP A 5 22.20 24.46 -38.58
N ASN A 6 21.04 25.00 -38.96
CA ASN A 6 19.75 24.50 -38.50
C ASN A 6 19.47 23.07 -38.99
N ARG A 7 19.90 22.73 -40.22
CA ARG A 7 19.77 21.36 -40.75
C ARG A 7 20.63 20.36 -39.98
N ILE A 8 21.90 20.70 -39.71
CA ILE A 8 22.82 19.87 -38.92
C ILE A 8 22.30 19.69 -37.49
N ARG A 9 21.83 20.77 -36.84
CA ARG A 9 21.25 20.71 -35.49
C ARG A 9 20.02 19.81 -35.43
N ASN A 10 19.15 19.86 -36.43
CA ASN A 10 17.95 19.02 -36.50
C ASN A 10 18.29 17.54 -36.74
N GLU A 11 19.28 17.25 -37.59
CA GLU A 11 19.74 15.87 -37.79
C GLU A 11 20.44 15.30 -36.54
N LEU A 12 21.27 16.09 -35.85
CA LEU A 12 21.86 15.70 -34.56
C LEU A 12 20.79 15.44 -33.49
N ARG A 13 19.74 16.26 -33.45
CA ARG A 13 18.61 16.05 -32.52
C ARG A 13 17.81 14.78 -32.85
N ARG A 14 17.59 14.50 -34.15
CA ARG A 14 16.94 13.26 -34.61
C ARG A 14 17.79 12.03 -34.29
N ALA A 15 19.10 12.09 -34.53
CA ALA A 15 20.04 11.04 -34.17
C ALA A 15 20.06 10.80 -32.65
N GLY A 16 20.14 11.87 -31.84
CA GLY A 16 20.07 11.80 -30.38
C GLY A 16 18.77 11.18 -29.88
N ASN A 17 17.62 11.53 -30.46
CA ASN A 17 16.34 10.92 -30.11
C ASN A 17 16.28 9.43 -30.48
N ARG A 18 16.83 9.03 -31.64
CA ARG A 18 16.91 7.62 -32.06
C ARG A 18 17.81 6.81 -31.13
N ILE A 19 18.98 7.34 -30.76
CA ILE A 19 19.89 6.71 -29.80
C ILE A 19 19.22 6.58 -28.43
N ALA A 20 18.54 7.62 -27.95
CA ALA A 20 17.83 7.58 -26.68
C ALA A 20 16.67 6.57 -26.68
N GLN A 21 15.96 6.42 -27.81
CA GLN A 21 14.88 5.44 -27.97
C GLN A 21 15.43 4.01 -28.04
N ALA A 22 16.52 3.79 -28.79
CA ALA A 22 17.21 2.50 -28.84
C ALA A 22 17.78 2.11 -27.47
N ALA A 23 18.39 3.05 -26.75
CA ALA A 23 18.86 2.84 -25.39
C ALA A 23 17.71 2.48 -24.44
N ARG A 24 16.55 3.14 -24.53
CA ARG A 24 15.36 2.78 -23.75
C ARG A 24 14.82 1.40 -24.11
N ALA A 25 14.81 1.03 -25.39
CA ALA A 25 14.37 -0.29 -25.83
C ALA A 25 15.32 -1.40 -25.36
N ILE A 26 16.63 -1.19 -25.46
CA ILE A 26 17.66 -2.09 -24.93
C ILE A 26 17.53 -2.20 -23.41
N ASN A 27 17.34 -1.08 -22.71
CA ASN A 27 17.14 -1.06 -21.26
C ASN A 27 15.87 -1.83 -20.85
N GLN A 28 14.75 -1.62 -21.55
CA GLN A 28 13.51 -2.36 -21.33
C GLN A 28 13.67 -3.85 -21.62
N ALA A 29 14.39 -4.22 -22.69
CA ALA A 29 14.66 -5.62 -23.03
C ALA A 29 15.57 -6.29 -21.98
N LEU A 30 16.63 -5.61 -21.53
CA LEU A 30 17.53 -6.08 -20.47
C LEU A 30 16.78 -6.33 -19.17
N PHE A 31 15.88 -5.43 -18.76
CA PHE A 31 15.13 -5.55 -17.52
C PHE A 31 13.79 -6.29 -17.66
N SER A 32 13.46 -6.77 -18.86
CA SER A 32 12.30 -7.62 -19.07
C SER A 32 12.48 -8.96 -18.34
N SER A 33 11.39 -9.49 -17.80
CA SER A 33 11.37 -10.77 -17.06
C SER A 33 11.37 -12.00 -17.96
N THR A 34 11.54 -11.83 -19.28
CA THR A 34 11.53 -12.93 -20.25
C THR A 34 12.88 -13.64 -20.27
N ASP A 35 12.89 -14.88 -20.74
CA ASP A 35 14.14 -15.64 -20.91
C ASP A 35 15.12 -14.93 -21.86
N LEU A 36 14.59 -14.22 -22.86
CA LEU A 36 15.37 -13.37 -23.76
C LEU A 36 16.08 -12.23 -23.03
N GLY A 37 15.44 -11.61 -22.04
CA GLY A 37 16.07 -10.61 -21.18
C GLY A 37 17.20 -11.17 -20.32
N ALA A 38 17.11 -12.44 -19.90
CA ALA A 38 18.19 -13.12 -19.17
C ALA A 38 19.39 -13.42 -20.07
N TRP A 39 19.16 -13.93 -21.29
CA TRP A 39 20.23 -14.16 -22.26
C TRP A 39 20.93 -12.87 -22.71
N LEU A 40 20.18 -11.79 -22.91
CA LEU A 40 20.76 -10.47 -23.19
C LEU A 40 21.64 -9.97 -22.04
N ARG A 41 21.20 -10.13 -20.78
CA ARG A 41 22.02 -9.79 -19.61
C ARG A 41 23.28 -10.65 -19.52
N LEU A 42 23.17 -11.95 -19.77
CA LEU A 42 24.32 -12.84 -19.83
C LEU A 42 25.29 -12.41 -20.96
N GLY A 43 24.77 -12.12 -22.15
CA GLY A 43 25.58 -11.62 -23.27
C GLY A 43 26.27 -10.31 -22.97
N LEU A 44 25.59 -9.36 -22.32
CA LEU A 44 26.18 -8.09 -21.88
C LEU A 44 27.17 -8.26 -20.75
N PHE A 45 26.92 -9.19 -19.82
CA PHE A 45 27.88 -9.55 -18.77
C PHE A 45 29.13 -10.18 -19.39
N VAL A 46 28.97 -11.10 -20.34
CA VAL A 46 30.08 -11.71 -21.08
C VAL A 46 30.82 -10.68 -21.92
N ALA A 47 30.11 -9.75 -22.56
CA ALA A 47 30.71 -8.66 -23.34
C ALA A 47 31.44 -7.66 -22.43
N ALA A 48 30.88 -7.29 -21.28
CA ALA A 48 31.53 -6.43 -20.30
C ALA A 48 32.71 -7.14 -19.64
N ALA A 49 32.58 -8.43 -19.36
CA ALA A 49 33.68 -9.27 -18.91
C ALA A 49 34.75 -9.40 -20.00
N LEU A 50 34.38 -9.48 -21.28
CA LEU A 50 35.31 -9.48 -22.41
C LEU A 50 35.98 -8.12 -22.62
N ILE A 51 35.26 -7.00 -22.49
CA ILE A 51 35.83 -5.64 -22.56
C ILE A 51 36.73 -5.40 -21.35
N PHE A 52 36.31 -5.85 -20.17
CA PHE A 52 37.15 -5.85 -18.99
C PHE A 52 38.37 -6.73 -19.24
N ILE A 53 38.23 -7.98 -19.65
CA ILE A 53 39.34 -8.87 -20.01
C ILE A 53 40.23 -8.24 -21.07
N LEU A 54 39.71 -7.64 -22.14
CA LEU A 54 40.48 -7.01 -23.23
C LEU A 54 41.14 -5.69 -22.82
N GLY A 55 40.52 -4.89 -21.95
CA GLY A 55 41.09 -3.66 -21.39
C GLY A 55 42.00 -3.91 -20.19
N PHE A 56 41.80 -5.05 -19.52
CA PHE A 56 42.60 -5.59 -18.42
C PHE A 56 43.66 -6.56 -18.95
N PHE A 57 43.64 -6.96 -20.23
CA PHE A 57 44.67 -7.76 -20.89
C PHE A 57 45.98 -6.99 -20.99
N PRO A 58 46.00 -5.68 -21.31
CA PRO A 58 47.19 -4.84 -21.16
C PRO A 58 47.70 -4.82 -19.71
N PHE A 59 46.78 -4.82 -18.73
CA PHE A 59 47.15 -4.88 -17.31
C PHE A 59 47.64 -6.28 -16.90
N LEU A 60 47.08 -7.37 -17.43
CA LEU A 60 47.52 -8.74 -17.21
C LEU A 60 48.80 -9.06 -17.99
N ASP A 61 49.02 -8.45 -19.15
CA ASP A 61 50.28 -8.50 -19.89
C ASP A 61 51.34 -7.71 -19.12
N PHE A 62 50.99 -6.54 -18.57
CA PHE A 62 51.85 -5.82 -17.63
C PHE A 62 52.13 -6.65 -16.36
N LEU A 63 51.11 -7.26 -15.74
CA LEU A 63 51.25 -8.07 -14.54
C LEU A 63 52.03 -9.36 -14.85
N SER A 64 51.83 -9.95 -16.03
CA SER A 64 52.56 -11.11 -16.55
C SER A 64 54.02 -10.75 -16.79
N ARG A 65 54.31 -9.61 -17.42
CA ARG A 65 55.67 -9.06 -17.57
C ARG A 65 56.31 -8.76 -16.22
N LEU A 66 55.54 -8.25 -15.27
CA LEU A 66 56.00 -7.96 -13.92
C LEU A 66 56.21 -9.25 -13.11
N LEU A 67 55.37 -10.27 -13.31
CA LEU A 67 55.49 -11.62 -12.75
C LEU A 67 56.58 -12.44 -13.43
N THR A 68 56.89 -12.22 -14.70
CA THR A 68 58.02 -12.84 -15.41
C THR A 68 59.32 -12.14 -15.07
N LEU A 69 59.33 -10.81 -14.95
CA LEU A 69 60.45 -10.06 -14.35
C LEU A 69 60.67 -10.48 -12.90
N TRP A 70 59.60 -10.69 -12.14
CA TRP A 70 59.68 -11.30 -10.82
C TRP A 70 60.13 -12.76 -10.95
N ALA A 71 59.63 -13.58 -11.88
CA ALA A 71 60.03 -14.98 -12.04
C ALA A 71 61.49 -15.18 -12.47
N GLU A 72 62.03 -14.25 -13.24
CA GLU A 72 63.41 -14.25 -13.75
C GLU A 72 64.38 -13.63 -12.76
N LYS A 73 63.96 -12.59 -12.01
CA LYS A 73 64.86 -11.85 -11.10
C LYS A 73 64.55 -12.04 -9.61
N GLY A 74 63.29 -12.06 -9.20
CA GLY A 74 62.87 -12.15 -7.78
C GLY A 74 62.49 -13.56 -7.29
N TYR A 75 61.95 -14.42 -8.15
CA TYR A 75 61.54 -15.78 -7.84
C TYR A 75 62.73 -16.71 -7.65
N PRO A 76 63.88 -16.59 -8.34
CA PRO A 76 65.04 -17.41 -7.99
C PRO A 76 65.49 -17.09 -6.56
N GLU A 77 65.51 -15.82 -6.16
CA GLU A 77 65.90 -15.39 -4.81
C GLU A 77 64.89 -15.81 -3.74
N VAL A 78 63.59 -15.62 -3.99
CA VAL A 78 62.52 -16.03 -3.05
C VAL A 78 62.37 -17.54 -3.01
N ARG A 79 62.47 -18.24 -4.15
CA ARG A 79 62.47 -19.71 -4.22
C ARG A 79 63.69 -20.28 -3.53
N ASN A 80 64.87 -19.70 -3.71
CA ASN A 80 66.08 -20.15 -3.00
C ASN A 80 65.97 -19.86 -1.51
N SER A 81 65.42 -18.71 -1.11
CA SER A 81 65.18 -18.39 0.31
C SER A 81 64.14 -19.31 0.94
N LEU A 82 63.05 -19.62 0.24
CA LEU A 82 62.02 -20.57 0.69
C LEU A 82 62.50 -22.01 0.64
N LYS A 83 63.31 -22.40 -0.35
CA LYS A 83 63.96 -23.71 -0.42
C LYS A 83 64.93 -23.88 0.75
N ASN A 84 65.74 -22.86 1.04
CA ASN A 84 66.66 -22.88 2.18
C ASN A 84 65.89 -22.92 3.52
N LEU A 85 64.81 -22.15 3.67
CA LEU A 85 63.92 -22.22 4.84
C LEU A 85 63.21 -23.56 4.96
N TRP A 86 62.78 -24.15 3.84
CA TRP A 86 62.13 -25.45 3.80
C TRP A 86 63.12 -26.57 4.11
N GLU A 87 64.34 -26.53 3.60
CA GLU A 87 65.42 -27.48 3.90
C GLU A 87 65.95 -27.31 5.33
N MET A 88 65.84 -26.11 5.92
CA MET A 88 66.07 -25.88 7.35
C MET A 88 64.96 -26.44 8.24
N ALA A 89 63.70 -26.23 7.86
CA ALA A 89 62.53 -26.66 8.64
C ALA A 89 62.22 -28.15 8.48
N PHE A 90 62.56 -28.71 7.31
CA PHE A 90 62.36 -30.09 6.91
C PHE A 90 63.64 -30.57 6.24
N PRO A 91 64.68 -30.91 7.03
CA PRO A 91 65.89 -31.50 6.47
C PRO A 91 65.51 -32.70 5.60
N PRO A 92 66.22 -32.92 4.47
CA PRO A 92 66.00 -34.11 3.67
C PRO A 92 66.03 -35.33 4.61
N PRO A 93 65.08 -36.26 4.49
CA PRO A 93 65.07 -37.44 5.32
C PRO A 93 66.47 -38.08 5.23
N PRO A 94 67.06 -38.52 6.36
CA PRO A 94 68.36 -39.17 6.34
C PRO A 94 68.34 -40.27 5.27
N GLU A 95 69.46 -40.40 4.55
CA GLU A 95 69.66 -41.37 3.47
C GLU A 95 68.85 -42.64 3.72
N ALA A 96 68.05 -43.00 2.71
CA ALA A 96 67.00 -44.01 2.80
C ALA A 96 67.38 -45.14 3.77
N PRO A 97 66.61 -45.37 4.85
CA PRO A 97 66.89 -46.48 5.74
C PRO A 97 66.92 -47.77 4.90
N PRO A 98 67.81 -48.72 5.26
CA PRO A 98 67.96 -49.98 4.54
C PRO A 98 66.60 -50.63 4.33
N ALA A 99 66.44 -51.25 3.16
CA ALA A 99 65.19 -51.81 2.66
C ALA A 99 64.32 -52.41 3.79
N PRO A 100 63.04 -52.01 3.90
CA PRO A 100 62.18 -52.46 4.98
C PRO A 100 62.05 -53.98 4.95
N ALA A 101 62.11 -54.58 6.13
CA ALA A 101 62.00 -56.03 6.30
C ALA A 101 60.68 -56.53 5.67
N PRO A 102 60.68 -57.72 5.03
CA PRO A 102 59.63 -58.22 4.13
C PRO A 102 58.25 -58.49 4.77
N TRP A 103 58.04 -58.11 6.03
CA TRP A 103 56.83 -58.40 6.80
C TRP A 103 56.02 -57.17 7.22
N LEU A 104 56.43 -55.95 6.82
CA LEU A 104 55.61 -54.75 7.02
C LEU A 104 54.50 -54.69 5.95
N PRO A 105 53.21 -54.59 6.34
CA PRO A 105 52.12 -54.44 5.38
C PRO A 105 52.32 -53.16 4.56
N ALA A 106 52.13 -53.27 3.24
CA ALA A 106 52.32 -52.19 2.29
C ALA A 106 51.68 -50.89 2.80
N ALA A 107 52.47 -49.81 2.80
CA ALA A 107 52.01 -48.49 3.21
C ALA A 107 50.66 -48.17 2.55
N LEU A 108 49.70 -47.71 3.35
CA LEU A 108 48.38 -47.26 2.89
C LEU A 108 48.55 -46.41 1.61
N PRO A 109 47.76 -46.66 0.55
CA PRO A 109 47.88 -45.91 -0.70
C PRO A 109 47.82 -44.42 -0.39
N GLN A 110 48.90 -43.71 -0.73
CA GLN A 110 48.97 -42.27 -0.62
C GLN A 110 47.72 -41.67 -1.31
N PRO A 111 47.08 -40.65 -0.71
CA PRO A 111 45.77 -40.22 -1.15
C PRO A 111 45.82 -39.75 -2.61
N GLY A 112 45.07 -40.45 -3.47
CA GLY A 112 45.12 -40.35 -4.94
C GLY A 112 44.87 -38.98 -5.55
N TRP A 113 44.61 -37.94 -4.75
CA TRP A 113 44.48 -36.56 -5.22
C TRP A 113 45.81 -36.00 -5.75
N ARG A 114 46.97 -36.44 -5.23
CA ARG A 114 48.28 -35.99 -5.72
C ARG A 114 48.59 -36.55 -7.11
N GLU A 115 48.27 -37.83 -7.32
CA GLU A 115 48.40 -38.48 -8.63
C GLU A 115 47.35 -37.95 -9.62
N ALA A 116 46.13 -37.67 -9.15
CA ALA A 116 45.11 -37.00 -9.96
C ALA A 116 45.50 -35.56 -10.35
N LEU A 117 46.12 -34.78 -9.46
CA LEU A 117 46.65 -33.47 -9.80
C LEU A 117 47.81 -33.56 -10.79
N ARG A 118 48.73 -34.51 -10.57
CA ARG A 118 49.84 -34.74 -11.51
C ARG A 118 49.33 -35.13 -12.89
N SER A 119 48.35 -36.03 -12.97
CA SER A 119 47.75 -36.44 -14.26
C SER A 119 46.95 -35.30 -14.92
N LEU A 120 46.28 -34.45 -14.14
CA LEU A 120 45.63 -33.23 -14.63
C LEU A 120 46.64 -32.22 -15.20
N THR A 121 47.80 -32.05 -14.56
CA THR A 121 48.86 -31.14 -15.03
C THR A 121 49.72 -31.71 -16.15
N ALA A 122 49.81 -33.05 -16.26
CA ALA A 122 50.62 -33.72 -17.29
C ALA A 122 49.90 -33.77 -18.65
N ASN A 123 48.57 -33.64 -18.69
CA ASN A 123 47.83 -33.57 -19.94
C ASN A 123 47.77 -32.10 -20.43
N PRO A 124 48.49 -31.75 -21.52
CA PRO A 124 48.58 -30.36 -21.98
C PRO A 124 47.22 -29.77 -22.39
N PHE A 125 46.29 -30.61 -22.85
CA PHE A 125 44.94 -30.18 -23.18
C PHE A 125 44.13 -29.80 -21.94
N LEU A 126 44.17 -30.63 -20.88
CA LEU A 126 43.48 -30.33 -19.62
C LEU A 126 44.10 -29.11 -18.93
N PHE A 127 45.42 -28.98 -18.99
CA PHE A 127 46.12 -27.81 -18.46
C PHE A 127 45.73 -26.52 -19.18
N ASP A 128 45.75 -26.49 -20.52
CA ASP A 128 45.30 -25.32 -21.31
C ASP A 128 43.81 -25.00 -21.04
N MET A 129 42.96 -26.02 -20.94
CA MET A 129 41.55 -25.85 -20.59
C MET A 129 41.36 -25.25 -19.18
N ILE A 130 42.07 -25.78 -18.16
CA ILE A 130 42.02 -25.25 -16.79
C ILE A 130 42.56 -23.83 -16.76
N GLN A 131 43.64 -23.53 -17.47
CA GLN A 131 44.21 -22.19 -17.55
C GLN A 131 43.19 -21.21 -18.16
N ARG A 132 42.56 -21.56 -19.28
CA ARG A 132 41.53 -20.73 -19.92
C ARG A 132 40.30 -20.54 -19.02
N ILE A 133 39.81 -21.61 -18.39
CA ILE A 133 38.72 -21.53 -17.43
C ILE A 133 39.11 -20.63 -16.27
N THR A 134 40.32 -20.75 -15.73
CA THR A 134 40.79 -19.94 -14.60
C THR A 134 40.91 -18.47 -14.97
N VAL A 135 41.47 -18.16 -16.14
CA VAL A 135 41.61 -16.78 -16.64
C VAL A 135 40.25 -16.08 -16.80
N VAL A 136 39.18 -16.81 -17.10
CA VAL A 136 37.83 -16.24 -17.23
C VAL A 136 37.05 -16.28 -15.92
N ALA A 137 37.08 -17.43 -15.23
CA ALA A 137 36.29 -17.70 -14.03
C ALA A 137 36.78 -16.91 -12.82
N LEU A 138 38.10 -16.74 -12.67
CA LEU A 138 38.66 -16.05 -11.50
C LEU A 138 38.31 -14.55 -11.50
N PRO A 139 38.51 -13.77 -12.58
CA PRO A 139 38.05 -12.39 -12.63
C PRO A 139 36.54 -12.26 -12.51
N SER A 140 35.77 -13.15 -13.15
CA SER A 140 34.30 -13.15 -13.06
C SER A 140 33.81 -13.42 -11.63
N GLY A 141 34.44 -14.38 -10.93
CA GLY A 141 34.15 -14.73 -9.55
C GLY A 141 34.50 -13.58 -8.59
N LEU A 142 35.67 -12.93 -8.78
CA LEU A 142 36.06 -11.74 -8.01
C LEU A 142 35.09 -10.58 -8.26
N ALA A 143 34.74 -10.30 -9.51
CA ALA A 143 33.79 -9.24 -9.86
C ALA A 143 32.42 -9.48 -9.21
N LEU A 144 31.93 -10.72 -9.22
CA LEU A 144 30.69 -11.10 -8.53
C LEU A 144 30.80 -10.93 -7.02
N PHE A 145 31.92 -11.34 -6.42
CA PHE A 145 32.18 -11.21 -4.98
C PHE A 145 32.18 -9.74 -4.54
N PHE A 146 32.91 -8.88 -5.25
CA PHE A 146 32.93 -7.43 -4.97
C PHE A 146 31.56 -6.79 -5.23
N THR A 147 30.84 -7.21 -6.26
CA THR A 147 29.47 -6.74 -6.52
C THR A 147 28.54 -7.12 -5.37
N ALA A 148 28.64 -8.35 -4.86
CA ALA A 148 27.88 -8.80 -3.70
C ALA A 148 28.22 -8.03 -2.43
N PHE A 149 29.51 -7.75 -2.20
CA PHE A 149 29.96 -6.97 -1.06
C PHE A 149 29.46 -5.52 -1.14
N TYR A 150 29.59 -4.89 -2.30
CA TYR A 150 29.10 -3.54 -2.55
C TYR A 150 27.57 -3.47 -2.41
N PHE A 151 26.85 -4.45 -2.95
CA PHE A 151 25.39 -4.53 -2.81
C PHE A 151 24.97 -4.70 -1.35
N GLN A 152 25.66 -5.57 -0.61
CA GLN A 152 25.43 -5.75 0.82
C GLN A 152 25.64 -4.45 1.60
N TYR A 153 26.72 -3.72 1.29
CA TYR A 153 27.02 -2.44 1.90
C TYR A 153 25.94 -1.40 1.59
N LEU A 154 25.63 -1.19 0.30
CA LEU A 154 24.68 -0.19 -0.18
C LEU A 154 23.28 -0.40 0.43
N HIS A 155 22.83 -1.65 0.49
CA HIS A 155 21.51 -1.98 1.00
C HIS A 155 21.51 -2.48 2.45
N ARG A 156 22.64 -2.40 3.15
CA ARG A 156 22.81 -2.81 4.56
C ARG A 156 22.19 -4.18 4.85
N THR A 157 22.48 -5.19 4.03
CA THR A 157 22.03 -6.57 4.30
C THR A 157 22.89 -7.16 5.42
N ARG A 158 22.25 -7.86 6.37
CA ARG A 158 22.98 -8.46 7.51
C ARG A 158 23.83 -9.67 7.10
N ARG A 159 23.51 -10.31 5.97
CA ARG A 159 24.13 -11.57 5.55
C ARG A 159 24.63 -11.47 4.10
N PHE A 160 25.88 -11.85 3.89
CA PHE A 160 26.53 -11.87 2.58
C PHE A 160 25.96 -12.96 1.68
N LEU A 161 25.79 -14.18 2.20
CA LEU A 161 25.38 -15.34 1.39
C LEU A 161 24.02 -15.15 0.66
N PRO A 162 22.93 -14.66 1.29
CA PRO A 162 21.68 -14.37 0.58
C PRO A 162 21.84 -13.31 -0.50
N THR A 163 22.75 -12.35 -0.31
CA THR A 163 23.07 -11.31 -1.29
C THR A 163 23.74 -11.89 -2.52
N LEU A 164 24.73 -12.76 -2.31
CA LEU A 164 25.41 -13.48 -3.39
C LEU A 164 24.45 -14.38 -4.16
N VAL A 165 23.63 -15.18 -3.46
CA VAL A 165 22.61 -16.06 -4.08
C VAL A 165 21.60 -15.26 -4.89
N TYR A 166 21.15 -14.11 -4.38
CA TYR A 166 20.27 -13.20 -5.10
C TYR A 166 20.91 -12.71 -6.40
N LEU A 167 22.16 -12.26 -6.37
CA LEU A 167 22.89 -11.80 -7.56
C LEU A 167 23.10 -12.93 -8.57
N LEU A 168 23.45 -14.12 -8.09
CA LEU A 168 23.56 -15.31 -8.93
C LEU A 168 22.24 -15.62 -9.64
N ARG A 169 21.09 -15.57 -8.94
CA ARG A 169 19.76 -15.76 -9.55
C ARG A 169 19.34 -14.63 -10.49
N ALA A 170 19.93 -13.45 -10.33
CA ALA A 170 19.69 -12.30 -11.22
C ALA A 170 20.48 -12.39 -12.52
N LEU A 171 21.67 -12.98 -12.48
CA LEU A 171 22.60 -13.15 -13.60
C LEU A 171 22.37 -14.45 -14.37
N PHE A 172 22.03 -15.53 -13.66
CA PHE A 172 21.89 -16.87 -14.20
C PHE A 172 20.45 -17.37 -14.07
N PRO A 173 19.98 -18.30 -14.94
CA PRO A 173 18.64 -18.88 -14.89
C PRO A 173 18.51 -19.93 -13.76
N LEU A 174 18.93 -19.58 -12.55
CA LEU A 174 18.81 -20.44 -11.38
C LEU A 174 17.36 -20.50 -10.89
N PRO A 175 16.97 -21.56 -10.17
CA PRO A 175 15.67 -21.65 -9.51
C PRO A 175 15.40 -20.42 -8.64
N LYS A 176 14.29 -19.74 -8.94
CA LYS A 176 13.86 -18.53 -8.24
C LYS A 176 13.06 -18.92 -6.98
N PRO A 177 13.23 -18.20 -5.86
CA PRO A 177 12.46 -18.46 -4.66
C PRO A 177 10.97 -18.25 -4.95
N HIS A 178 10.13 -19.11 -4.38
CA HIS A 178 8.68 -18.94 -4.45
C HIS A 178 8.22 -18.06 -3.29
N VAL A 179 7.49 -17.00 -3.60
CA VAL A 179 6.87 -16.12 -2.62
C VAL A 179 5.37 -16.17 -2.82
N ARG A 180 4.63 -16.41 -1.74
CA ARG A 180 3.17 -16.45 -1.77
C ARG A 180 2.63 -15.17 -1.15
N LEU A 181 1.76 -14.46 -1.86
CA LEU A 181 0.97 -13.37 -1.30
C LEU A 181 -0.32 -13.96 -0.77
N ALA A 182 -0.54 -13.82 0.54
CA ALA A 182 -1.76 -14.27 1.19
C ALA A 182 -2.20 -13.30 2.29
N GLU A 183 -3.51 -13.15 2.46
CA GLU A 183 -4.13 -12.26 3.46
C GLU A 183 -3.64 -10.79 3.37
N GLY A 184 -3.27 -10.32 2.17
CA GLY A 184 -2.69 -8.99 2.00
C GLY A 184 -1.25 -8.85 2.53
N ARG A 185 -0.49 -9.95 2.61
CA ARG A 185 0.93 -9.95 3.03
C ARG A 185 1.78 -10.86 2.15
N ALA A 186 3.08 -10.56 2.07
CA ALA A 186 4.05 -11.45 1.43
C ALA A 186 4.63 -12.48 2.40
N ILE A 187 4.32 -13.75 2.20
CA ILE A 187 4.91 -14.89 2.91
C ILE A 187 6.17 -15.31 2.15
N GLN A 188 7.33 -14.96 2.71
CA GLN A 188 8.63 -15.23 2.11
C GLN A 188 9.38 -16.36 2.83
N PRO A 189 10.20 -17.14 2.13
CA PRO A 189 11.03 -18.16 2.75
C PRO A 189 12.02 -17.54 3.74
N VAL A 190 12.29 -18.23 4.84
CA VAL A 190 13.27 -17.80 5.84
C VAL A 190 14.67 -17.71 5.20
N GLY A 191 15.35 -16.57 5.39
CA GLY A 191 16.72 -16.36 4.90
C GLY A 191 16.82 -15.74 3.51
N GLU A 192 15.70 -15.55 2.81
CA GLU A 192 15.66 -14.83 1.54
C GLU A 192 15.63 -13.30 1.73
N LEU A 193 16.04 -12.56 0.69
CA LEU A 193 15.97 -11.10 0.70
C LEU A 193 14.52 -10.61 0.54
N SER A 194 14.19 -9.55 1.28
CA SER A 194 12.84 -8.99 1.29
C SER A 194 12.40 -8.44 -0.08
N LEU A 195 11.28 -8.92 -0.62
CA LEU A 195 10.67 -8.35 -1.84
C LEU A 195 10.30 -6.87 -1.71
N TYR A 196 10.01 -6.40 -0.50
CA TYR A 196 9.67 -5.00 -0.25
C TYR A 196 10.87 -4.07 -0.43
N ARG A 197 12.06 -4.55 -0.07
CA ARG A 197 13.28 -3.73 -0.01
C ARG A 197 14.19 -3.92 -1.22
N PHE A 198 14.28 -5.15 -1.71
CA PHE A 198 15.22 -5.55 -2.76
C PHE A 198 14.52 -5.94 -4.06
N GLY A 199 13.28 -6.43 -3.95
CA GLY A 199 12.50 -6.94 -5.08
C GLY A 199 12.94 -8.32 -5.54
N GLY A 200 12.51 -8.70 -6.76
CA GLY A 200 12.87 -9.96 -7.40
C GLY A 200 14.35 -10.03 -7.81
N PRO A 201 14.85 -11.19 -8.27
CA PRO A 201 14.06 -12.19 -9.00
C PRO A 201 13.39 -13.23 -8.08
N ALA A 202 12.09 -13.42 -8.25
CA ALA A 202 11.30 -14.42 -7.54
C ALA A 202 10.14 -14.92 -8.41
N ARG A 203 9.51 -16.03 -8.01
CA ARG A 203 8.20 -16.47 -8.54
C ARG A 203 7.14 -16.15 -7.51
N VAL A 204 6.22 -15.26 -7.85
CA VAL A 204 5.15 -14.82 -6.96
C VAL A 204 3.84 -15.49 -7.34
N SER A 205 3.20 -16.15 -6.37
CA SER A 205 1.79 -16.55 -6.46
C SER A 205 0.95 -15.63 -5.59
N CYS A 206 -0.26 -15.30 -6.03
CA CYS A 206 -1.24 -14.60 -5.22
C CYS A 206 -2.38 -15.57 -4.90
N ASP A 207 -2.83 -15.61 -3.65
CA ASP A 207 -4.10 -16.27 -3.33
C ASP A 207 -5.27 -15.58 -4.04
N GLY A 208 -6.44 -16.24 -4.07
CA GLY A 208 -7.64 -15.72 -4.74
C GLY A 208 -8.16 -14.38 -4.21
N HIS A 209 -7.61 -13.94 -3.08
CA HIS A 209 -8.11 -12.90 -2.20
C HIS A 209 -7.08 -11.78 -1.98
N THR A 210 -5.92 -11.84 -2.65
CA THR A 210 -4.83 -10.87 -2.53
C THR A 210 -4.37 -10.43 -3.91
N ALA A 211 -4.02 -9.16 -4.03
CA ALA A 211 -3.26 -8.65 -5.17
C ALA A 211 -1.97 -7.98 -4.69
N GLY A 212 -0.87 -8.18 -5.41
CA GLY A 212 0.39 -7.47 -5.18
C GLY A 212 0.58 -6.36 -6.20
N VAL A 213 0.91 -5.16 -5.72
CA VAL A 213 1.37 -4.06 -6.58
C VAL A 213 2.89 -4.10 -6.64
N PHE A 214 3.41 -4.38 -7.83
CA PHE A 214 4.84 -4.46 -8.11
C PHE A 214 5.28 -3.27 -8.93
N GLU A 215 6.47 -2.77 -8.66
CA GLU A 215 7.07 -1.66 -9.38
C GLU A 215 8.48 -2.03 -9.82
N ASN A 216 8.78 -1.81 -11.09
CA ASN A 216 10.14 -1.97 -11.60
C ASN A 216 11.00 -0.72 -11.32
N ARG A 217 12.31 -0.82 -11.55
CA ARG A 217 13.23 0.33 -11.43
C ARG A 217 12.90 1.51 -12.36
N GLY A 218 12.15 1.27 -13.43
CA GLY A 218 11.67 2.30 -14.34
C GLY A 218 10.42 3.03 -13.86
N GLY A 219 9.92 2.73 -12.64
CA GLY A 219 8.70 3.31 -12.09
C GLY A 219 7.41 2.76 -12.70
N GLN A 220 7.48 1.73 -13.54
CA GLN A 220 6.30 1.11 -14.11
C GLN A 220 5.71 0.13 -13.11
N ALA A 221 4.48 0.43 -12.70
CA ALA A 221 3.73 -0.39 -11.77
C ALA A 221 2.83 -1.40 -12.50
N ARG A 222 2.85 -2.66 -12.05
CA ARG A 222 1.92 -3.70 -12.49
C ARG A 222 1.25 -4.38 -11.30
N LEU A 223 -0.01 -4.74 -11.49
CA LEU A 223 -0.80 -5.49 -10.52
C LEU A 223 -0.67 -6.97 -10.85
N LEU A 224 -0.27 -7.78 -9.87
CA LEU A 224 -0.38 -9.23 -9.92
C LEU A 224 -1.56 -9.64 -9.04
N GLN A 225 -2.47 -10.43 -9.58
CA GLN A 225 -3.65 -10.94 -8.89
C GLN A 225 -3.86 -12.39 -9.33
N ASN A 226 -4.50 -13.20 -8.45
CA ASN A 226 -5.08 -14.52 -8.71
C ASN A 226 -4.36 -15.38 -9.74
N GLY A 227 -3.71 -16.45 -9.27
CA GLY A 227 -3.45 -17.60 -10.12
C GLY A 227 -2.01 -18.07 -10.12
N GLN A 228 -1.61 -18.56 -11.30
CA GLN A 228 -0.36 -19.28 -11.51
C GLN A 228 0.86 -18.44 -11.11
N PRO A 229 1.92 -19.07 -10.58
CA PRO A 229 3.13 -18.37 -10.19
C PRO A 229 3.69 -17.53 -11.36
N GLN A 230 3.77 -16.22 -11.17
CA GLN A 230 4.33 -15.30 -12.16
C GLN A 230 5.76 -14.93 -11.78
N SER A 231 6.65 -14.83 -12.77
CA SER A 231 8.01 -14.37 -12.52
C SER A 231 8.04 -12.86 -12.37
N ILE A 232 8.63 -12.39 -11.27
CA ILE A 232 9.00 -10.98 -11.13
C ILE A 232 10.44 -10.76 -11.58
N GLY A 233 10.68 -9.59 -12.16
CA GLY A 233 11.97 -9.18 -12.70
C GLY A 233 13.00 -8.90 -11.61
N VAL A 234 14.24 -8.70 -12.03
CA VAL A 234 15.31 -8.30 -11.11
C VAL A 234 15.05 -6.86 -10.65
N PHE A 235 15.13 -6.62 -9.34
CA PHE A 235 14.83 -5.35 -8.69
C PHE A 235 13.38 -4.87 -8.84
N GLU A 236 12.48 -5.75 -9.24
CA GLU A 236 11.06 -5.44 -9.23
C GLU A 236 10.54 -5.60 -7.79
N THR A 237 10.20 -4.49 -7.15
CA THR A 237 9.84 -4.43 -5.73
C THR A 237 8.35 -4.57 -5.53
N LEU A 238 7.95 -5.34 -4.51
CA LEU A 238 6.59 -5.32 -4.02
C LEU A 238 6.38 -4.03 -3.23
N ARG A 239 5.45 -3.17 -3.66
CA ARG A 239 5.10 -1.94 -2.95
C ARG A 239 4.13 -2.22 -1.82
N THR A 240 3.07 -2.95 -2.14
CA THR A 240 2.01 -3.29 -1.18
C THR A 240 1.30 -4.56 -1.63
N ALA A 241 0.94 -5.40 -0.68
CA ALA A 241 -0.05 -6.45 -0.86
C ALA A 241 -1.44 -5.97 -0.39
N LEU A 242 -2.43 -6.07 -1.28
CA LEU A 242 -3.80 -5.63 -1.07
C LEU A 242 -4.68 -6.85 -0.83
N PHE A 243 -5.36 -6.86 0.31
CA PHE A 243 -6.44 -7.81 0.55
C PHE A 243 -7.69 -7.35 -0.20
N LEU A 244 -8.26 -8.27 -0.98
CA LEU A 244 -9.34 -8.02 -1.90
C LEU A 244 -10.71 -8.36 -1.32
N ASP A 245 -10.75 -9.27 -0.34
CA ASP A 245 -11.98 -9.73 0.27
C ASP A 245 -12.61 -8.66 1.15
N SER A 246 -13.91 -8.85 1.36
CA SER A 246 -14.65 -8.03 2.29
C SER A 246 -14.33 -8.41 3.73
N PHE A 247 -14.31 -7.41 4.60
CA PHE A 247 -14.25 -7.61 6.05
C PHE A 247 -15.36 -6.81 6.71
N GLU A 248 -15.81 -7.30 7.86
CA GLU A 248 -16.89 -6.69 8.62
C GLU A 248 -16.30 -5.73 9.66
N LEU A 249 -17.00 -4.63 9.88
CA LEU A 249 -16.65 -3.62 10.87
C LEU A 249 -17.89 -3.29 11.69
N GLU A 250 -17.70 -3.22 13.00
CA GLU A 250 -18.70 -2.74 13.95
C GLU A 250 -18.27 -1.35 14.41
N VAL A 251 -19.22 -0.41 14.36
CA VAL A 251 -18.97 1.00 14.67
C VAL A 251 -20.00 1.47 15.69
N ASP A 252 -19.48 2.07 16.75
CA ASP A 252 -20.21 2.91 17.68
C ASP A 252 -19.75 4.35 17.48
N ALA A 253 -20.69 5.26 17.23
CA ALA A 253 -20.38 6.67 17.07
C ALA A 253 -21.38 7.53 17.85
N GLN A 254 -20.90 8.58 18.48
CA GLN A 254 -21.71 9.57 19.16
C GLN A 254 -21.42 10.94 18.57
N GLY A 255 -22.44 11.59 18.03
CA GLY A 255 -22.33 12.85 17.33
C GLY A 255 -23.48 13.78 17.64
N ARG A 256 -23.52 14.91 16.93
CA ARG A 256 -24.67 15.81 16.93
C ARG A 256 -25.23 15.89 15.52
N THR A 257 -26.55 15.93 15.44
CA THR A 257 -27.26 16.27 14.22
C THR A 257 -27.08 17.76 13.89
N ARG A 258 -27.48 18.17 12.69
CA ARG A 258 -27.39 19.56 12.22
C ARG A 258 -28.14 20.54 13.11
N ASP A 259 -29.27 20.12 13.68
CA ASP A 259 -30.06 20.82 14.69
C ASP A 259 -29.49 20.67 16.11
N GLY A 260 -28.26 20.19 16.28
CA GLY A 260 -27.53 20.19 17.55
C GLY A 260 -27.93 19.10 18.54
N ILE A 261 -28.80 18.17 18.16
CA ILE A 261 -29.28 17.09 19.04
C ILE A 261 -28.26 15.96 19.09
N ARG A 262 -27.97 15.46 20.30
CA ARG A 262 -27.04 14.35 20.50
C ARG A 262 -27.67 13.04 20.07
N LEU A 263 -26.98 12.34 19.17
CA LEU A 263 -27.39 11.06 18.62
C LEU A 263 -26.23 10.08 18.75
N ALA A 264 -26.53 8.81 19.03
CA ALA A 264 -25.60 7.70 18.98
C ALA A 264 -26.03 6.71 17.88
N ALA A 265 -25.06 6.27 17.08
CA ALA A 265 -25.13 5.03 16.34
C ALA A 265 -24.52 3.92 17.22
N ARG A 266 -25.29 2.88 17.54
CA ARG A 266 -24.86 1.75 18.36
C ARG A 266 -24.84 0.46 17.57
N GLY A 267 -23.76 -0.30 17.68
CA GLY A 267 -23.59 -1.63 17.10
C GLY A 267 -23.76 -1.64 15.58
N ALA A 268 -23.43 -0.55 14.89
CA ALA A 268 -23.66 -0.44 13.45
C ALA A 268 -22.66 -1.32 12.69
N ARG A 269 -23.15 -2.38 12.04
CA ARG A 269 -22.32 -3.31 11.27
C ARG A 269 -22.32 -3.04 9.79
N PHE A 270 -21.12 -2.90 9.24
CA PHE A 270 -20.90 -2.72 7.82
C PHE A 270 -19.93 -3.76 7.28
N ARG A 271 -20.09 -4.09 6.00
CA ARG A 271 -19.12 -4.82 5.21
C ARG A 271 -18.34 -3.83 4.36
N CYS A 272 -17.03 -3.79 4.56
CA CYS A 272 -16.13 -2.99 3.75
C CYS A 272 -15.37 -3.88 2.78
N GLN A 273 -15.27 -3.43 1.53
CA GLN A 273 -14.47 -4.09 0.49
C GLN A 273 -13.84 -3.07 -0.44
N LEU A 274 -12.80 -3.47 -1.16
CA LEU A 274 -12.26 -2.66 -2.25
C LEU A 274 -13.34 -2.44 -3.31
N TYR A 275 -13.46 -1.20 -3.78
CA TYR A 275 -14.45 -0.87 -4.80
C TYR A 275 -14.13 -1.62 -6.10
N ARG A 276 -15.10 -2.38 -6.59
CA ARG A 276 -15.06 -3.07 -7.87
C ARG A 276 -16.27 -2.60 -8.69
N PRO A 277 -16.08 -1.81 -9.75
CA PRO A 277 -17.19 -1.40 -10.60
C PRO A 277 -17.84 -2.63 -11.24
N PRO A 278 -19.17 -2.63 -11.38
CA PRO A 278 -19.86 -3.65 -12.16
C PRO A 278 -19.36 -3.64 -13.62
N GLY A 279 -19.20 -4.82 -14.22
CA GLY A 279 -18.92 -4.98 -15.66
C GLY A 279 -17.46 -5.23 -16.05
N ASN A 280 -16.45 -4.91 -15.22
CA ASN A 280 -15.06 -5.31 -15.48
C ASN A 280 -14.17 -5.30 -14.21
N PRO A 281 -14.17 -6.37 -13.41
CA PRO A 281 -13.50 -6.38 -12.10
C PRO A 281 -11.97 -6.22 -12.21
N GLY A 282 -11.33 -6.76 -13.24
CA GLY A 282 -9.86 -6.78 -13.35
C GLY A 282 -9.23 -5.44 -13.76
N ARG A 283 -9.75 -4.79 -14.80
CA ARG A 283 -9.18 -3.51 -15.31
C ARG A 283 -9.33 -2.38 -14.30
N ASN A 284 -10.43 -2.40 -13.57
CA ASN A 284 -10.76 -1.37 -12.59
C ASN A 284 -10.03 -1.60 -11.25
N LEU A 285 -9.82 -2.85 -10.86
CA LEU A 285 -9.02 -3.15 -9.67
C LEU A 285 -7.60 -2.60 -9.80
N ARG A 286 -6.98 -2.68 -10.98
CA ARG A 286 -5.67 -2.05 -11.21
C ARG A 286 -5.70 -0.55 -10.90
N ALA A 287 -6.69 0.18 -11.38
CA ALA A 287 -6.79 1.62 -11.14
C ALA A 287 -6.96 1.93 -9.64
N VAL A 288 -7.87 1.22 -8.96
CA VAL A 288 -8.12 1.37 -7.51
C VAL A 288 -6.87 1.02 -6.70
N ALA A 289 -6.23 -0.12 -7.00
CA ALA A 289 -5.01 -0.58 -6.34
C ALA A 289 -3.88 0.44 -6.45
N MET A 290 -3.62 0.94 -7.66
CA MET A 290 -2.57 1.94 -7.88
C MET A 290 -2.87 3.24 -7.12
N LYS A 291 -4.13 3.67 -7.08
CA LYS A 291 -4.52 4.86 -6.30
C LYS A 291 -4.29 4.67 -4.81
N MET A 292 -4.68 3.52 -4.25
CA MET A 292 -4.46 3.23 -2.84
C MET A 292 -2.97 3.24 -2.47
N VAL A 293 -2.12 2.62 -3.30
CA VAL A 293 -0.68 2.50 -3.01
C VAL A 293 0.02 3.85 -3.16
N TYR A 294 -0.16 4.55 -4.29
CA TYR A 294 0.66 5.73 -4.59
C TYR A 294 0.13 7.02 -3.96
N ARG A 295 -1.17 7.11 -3.65
CA ARG A 295 -1.72 8.27 -2.93
C ARG A 295 -1.76 8.09 -1.42
N HIS A 296 -1.15 7.01 -0.91
CA HIS A 296 -0.92 6.76 0.52
C HIS A 296 -2.18 6.81 1.38
N TRP A 297 -3.36 6.53 0.80
CA TRP A 297 -4.61 6.78 1.50
C TRP A 297 -4.73 6.02 2.83
N LEU A 298 -4.18 4.79 2.91
CA LEU A 298 -4.16 3.97 4.12
C LEU A 298 -2.74 3.48 4.51
N GLY A 299 -1.72 4.05 3.88
CA GLY A 299 -0.30 3.80 4.17
C GLY A 299 0.10 2.32 4.30
N ASN A 300 1.18 2.07 5.06
CA ASN A 300 1.70 0.73 5.35
C ASN A 300 0.81 -0.09 6.31
N ASN A 301 -0.19 0.55 6.93
CA ASN A 301 -1.08 -0.10 7.88
C ASN A 301 -2.05 -1.07 7.20
N TRP A 302 -2.35 -0.84 5.90
CA TRP A 302 -3.22 -1.71 5.12
C TRP A 302 -2.75 -3.16 5.05
N GLU A 303 -1.44 -3.44 5.17
CA GLU A 303 -0.93 -4.82 5.14
C GLU A 303 -1.16 -5.58 6.45
N GLN A 304 -1.48 -4.88 7.54
CA GLN A 304 -1.72 -5.51 8.83
C GLN A 304 -3.24 -5.58 9.09
N PRO A 305 -3.86 -6.77 9.12
CA PRO A 305 -5.32 -6.89 9.24
C PRO A 305 -5.91 -6.08 10.41
N ALA A 306 -5.27 -6.14 11.58
CA ALA A 306 -5.69 -5.38 12.75
C ALA A 306 -5.62 -3.85 12.54
N LYS A 307 -4.52 -3.35 11.97
CA LYS A 307 -4.36 -1.90 11.71
C LYS A 307 -5.26 -1.42 10.58
N ARG A 308 -5.41 -2.22 9.53
CA ARG A 308 -6.35 -1.98 8.43
C ARG A 308 -7.77 -1.78 8.98
N LEU A 309 -8.21 -2.70 9.84
CA LEU A 309 -9.54 -2.63 10.42
C LEU A 309 -9.70 -1.37 11.29
N MET A 310 -8.70 -1.04 12.11
CA MET A 310 -8.68 0.20 12.89
C MET A 310 -8.77 1.45 12.00
N ASP A 311 -7.89 1.60 11.01
CA ASP A 311 -7.84 2.80 10.17
C ASP A 311 -9.13 2.98 9.36
N VAL A 312 -9.71 1.88 8.86
CA VAL A 312 -10.99 1.91 8.14
C VAL A 312 -12.14 2.22 9.09
N ARG A 313 -12.15 1.66 10.31
CA ARG A 313 -13.15 1.97 11.31
C ARG A 313 -13.11 3.44 11.68
N ASP A 314 -11.92 4.00 11.92
CA ASP A 314 -11.74 5.40 12.31
C ASP A 314 -12.18 6.34 11.16
N LEU A 315 -11.90 5.97 9.91
CA LEU A 315 -12.41 6.69 8.73
C LEU A 315 -13.94 6.62 8.65
N VAL A 316 -14.53 5.42 8.78
CA VAL A 316 -16.00 5.24 8.74
C VAL A 316 -16.66 6.01 9.89
N MET A 317 -16.07 6.00 11.08
CA MET A 317 -16.54 6.79 12.23
C MET A 317 -16.53 8.29 11.94
N THR A 318 -15.42 8.81 11.41
CA THR A 318 -15.29 10.23 11.06
C THR A 318 -16.38 10.64 10.07
N GLU A 319 -16.57 9.83 9.03
CA GLU A 319 -17.60 10.09 8.02
C GLU A 319 -19.03 9.92 8.54
N LEU A 320 -19.25 9.00 9.47
CA LEU A 320 -20.54 8.81 10.10
C LEU A 320 -20.91 10.02 10.97
N LEU A 321 -19.94 10.58 11.69
CA LEU A 321 -20.13 11.80 12.47
C LEU A 321 -20.42 13.01 11.56
N ASP A 322 -19.70 13.15 10.45
CA ASP A 322 -19.97 14.19 9.47
C ASP A 322 -21.34 14.00 8.79
N TYR A 323 -21.73 12.75 8.51
CA TYR A 323 -23.05 12.41 7.99
C TYR A 323 -24.17 12.83 8.94
N MET A 324 -23.98 12.62 10.26
CA MET A 324 -24.91 13.06 11.30
C MET A 324 -24.98 14.59 11.34
N ALA A 325 -23.83 15.27 11.35
CA ALA A 325 -23.75 16.73 11.46
C ALA A 325 -24.39 17.47 10.27
N GLN A 326 -24.56 16.81 9.13
CA GLN A 326 -25.16 17.38 7.92
C GLN A 326 -26.69 17.24 7.86
N ARG A 327 -27.30 16.42 8.71
CA ARG A 327 -28.74 16.07 8.67
C ARG A 327 -29.49 16.49 9.92
N ASP A 328 -30.76 16.85 9.75
CA ASP A 328 -31.63 17.21 10.88
C ASP A 328 -32.15 15.95 11.58
N LEU A 329 -32.52 16.01 12.87
CA LEU A 329 -33.00 14.83 13.62
C LEU A 329 -34.20 14.16 12.96
N VAL A 330 -35.08 14.93 12.33
CA VAL A 330 -36.30 14.45 11.66
C VAL A 330 -35.98 13.36 10.61
N GLU A 331 -34.82 13.44 9.97
CA GLU A 331 -34.38 12.43 9.00
C GLU A 331 -34.05 11.08 9.66
N PHE A 332 -33.66 11.08 10.93
CA PHE A 332 -33.34 9.89 11.72
C PHE A 332 -34.54 9.31 12.47
N LEU A 333 -35.59 10.10 12.75
CA LEU A 333 -36.73 9.67 13.56
C LEU A 333 -37.38 8.38 13.06
N GLY A 334 -37.52 8.22 11.74
CA GLY A 334 -38.04 6.98 11.15
C GLY A 334 -37.22 5.75 11.51
N SER A 335 -35.88 5.87 11.49
CA SER A 335 -34.94 4.80 11.84
C SER A 335 -34.79 4.58 13.36
N ILE A 336 -35.06 5.60 14.17
CA ILE A 336 -35.04 5.50 15.64
C ILE A 336 -36.28 4.74 16.14
N VAL A 337 -37.45 5.08 15.59
CA VAL A 337 -38.74 4.50 16.00
C VAL A 337 -38.85 3.06 15.51
N ASP A 338 -38.57 2.84 14.22
CA ASP A 338 -38.53 1.51 13.66
C ASP A 338 -37.10 0.97 13.80
N ARG A 339 -36.77 0.43 14.98
CA ARG A 339 -35.43 -0.12 15.32
C ARG A 339 -34.86 -1.13 14.30
N ARG A 340 -35.62 -1.52 13.29
CA ARG A 340 -35.23 -2.38 12.16
C ARG A 340 -35.00 -1.62 10.85
N ALA A 341 -35.50 -0.39 10.72
CA ALA A 341 -35.38 0.44 9.53
C ALA A 341 -34.02 1.16 9.45
N GLY A 342 -32.98 0.38 9.16
CA GLY A 342 -31.61 0.87 8.87
C GLY A 342 -31.48 1.69 7.56
N SER A 343 -32.52 2.38 7.11
CA SER A 343 -32.51 3.19 5.88
C SER A 343 -31.44 4.28 5.93
N GLN A 344 -31.23 4.90 7.10
CA GLN A 344 -30.18 5.91 7.28
C GLN A 344 -28.76 5.31 7.26
N PHE A 345 -28.56 4.11 7.82
CA PHE A 345 -27.27 3.43 7.70
C PHE A 345 -26.97 2.98 6.27
N ALA A 346 -27.99 2.51 5.54
CA ALA A 346 -27.86 2.19 4.13
C ALA A 346 -27.57 3.44 3.27
N ALA A 347 -28.23 4.55 3.56
CA ALA A 347 -27.98 5.85 2.90
C ALA A 347 -26.58 6.37 3.20
N PHE A 348 -26.11 6.24 4.44
CA PHE A 348 -24.73 6.51 4.81
C PHE A 348 -23.75 5.64 4.03
N ALA A 349 -23.95 4.32 3.99
CA ALA A 349 -23.05 3.41 3.27
C ALA A 349 -22.97 3.72 1.77
N ALA A 350 -24.09 4.11 1.15
CA ALA A 350 -24.12 4.57 -0.23
C ALA A 350 -23.37 5.90 -0.43
N GLN A 351 -23.59 6.88 0.45
CA GLN A 351 -22.90 8.17 0.42
C GLN A 351 -21.39 8.00 0.62
N PHE A 352 -20.98 7.23 1.63
CA PHE A 352 -19.58 6.90 1.90
C PHE A 352 -18.92 6.29 0.68
N SER A 353 -19.58 5.31 0.05
CA SER A 353 -19.04 4.65 -1.14
C SER A 353 -18.84 5.62 -2.30
N GLN A 354 -19.65 6.66 -2.43
CA GLN A 354 -19.46 7.71 -3.45
C GLN A 354 -18.36 8.71 -3.07
N GLN A 355 -18.22 9.02 -1.78
CA GLN A 355 -17.30 10.03 -1.26
C GLN A 355 -15.89 9.51 -0.98
N ALA A 356 -15.72 8.20 -0.76
CA ALA A 356 -14.43 7.54 -0.50
C ALA A 356 -13.35 7.87 -1.55
N GLY A 357 -13.74 8.22 -2.78
CA GLY A 357 -12.80 8.67 -3.81
C GLY A 357 -12.23 10.07 -3.61
N ARG A 358 -12.86 10.93 -2.79
CA ARG A 358 -12.43 12.32 -2.55
C ARG A 358 -11.18 12.40 -1.69
N TYR A 359 -10.98 11.46 -0.76
CA TYR A 359 -9.77 11.39 0.08
C TYR A 359 -8.50 11.14 -0.73
N ALA A 360 -8.64 10.64 -1.95
CA ALA A 360 -7.52 10.51 -2.86
C ALA A 360 -7.04 11.86 -3.43
N GLY A 361 -7.75 12.98 -3.22
CA GLY A 361 -7.36 14.31 -3.71
C GLY A 361 -7.60 14.49 -5.21
N GLU A 362 -8.69 13.95 -5.75
CA GLU A 362 -8.99 13.93 -7.18
C GLU A 362 -10.18 14.83 -7.53
N ALA A 363 -10.10 15.57 -8.65
CA ALA A 363 -11.19 16.42 -9.14
C ALA A 363 -12.45 15.62 -9.53
N GLN A 364 -12.27 14.35 -9.93
CA GLN A 364 -13.34 13.38 -10.13
C GLN A 364 -13.10 12.19 -9.20
N PRO A 365 -13.81 12.10 -8.06
CA PRO A 365 -13.54 11.07 -7.06
C PRO A 365 -13.88 9.69 -7.63
N THR A 366 -12.85 8.87 -7.84
CA THR A 366 -13.07 7.45 -8.12
C THR A 366 -13.21 6.71 -6.79
N PRO A 367 -14.33 6.05 -6.52
CA PRO A 367 -14.52 5.35 -5.26
C PRO A 367 -13.47 4.24 -5.07
N LEU A 368 -12.87 4.20 -3.88
CA LEU A 368 -11.78 3.27 -3.54
C LEU A 368 -12.24 2.14 -2.62
N LEU A 369 -13.12 2.46 -1.66
CA LEU A 369 -13.81 1.48 -0.82
C LEU A 369 -15.30 1.51 -1.11
N ARG A 370 -15.92 0.35 -0.96
CA ARG A 370 -17.37 0.17 -0.92
C ARG A 370 -17.75 -0.25 0.49
N LEU A 371 -18.68 0.49 1.07
CA LEU A 371 -19.32 0.17 2.33
C LEU A 371 -20.72 -0.38 2.03
N GLU A 372 -21.07 -1.47 2.69
CA GLU A 372 -22.38 -2.12 2.59
C GLU A 372 -22.95 -2.27 4.00
N TRP A 373 -24.19 -1.85 4.19
CA TRP A 373 -24.90 -2.01 5.46
C TRP A 373 -25.38 -3.44 5.64
N LEU A 374 -25.15 -4.05 6.82
CA LEU A 374 -25.49 -5.45 7.09
C LEU A 374 -26.85 -5.65 7.78
N GLY A 375 -27.57 -4.58 8.11
CA GLY A 375 -28.88 -4.68 8.76
C GLY A 375 -28.84 -4.67 10.29
N GLU A 376 -27.68 -4.49 10.91
CA GLU A 376 -27.51 -4.56 12.37
C GLU A 376 -26.98 -3.26 12.96
N GLY A 377 -27.75 -2.67 13.89
CA GLY A 377 -27.39 -1.46 14.65
C GLY A 377 -28.62 -0.58 14.92
N SER A 378 -28.50 0.34 15.87
CA SER A 378 -29.58 1.25 16.27
C SER A 378 -29.12 2.70 16.30
N TRP A 379 -30.07 3.60 16.06
CA TRP A 379 -29.93 5.02 16.34
C TRP A 379 -30.59 5.33 17.68
N GLU A 380 -29.88 6.00 18.57
CA GLU A 380 -30.32 6.32 19.92
C GLU A 380 -30.15 7.81 20.20
N ILE A 381 -31.21 8.47 20.66
CA ILE A 381 -31.09 9.84 21.18
C ILE A 381 -30.46 9.74 22.56
N ILE A 382 -29.40 10.51 22.81
CA ILE A 382 -28.71 10.49 24.09
C ILE A 382 -29.43 11.47 25.04
N PRO A 383 -30.06 10.98 26.12
CA PRO A 383 -30.94 11.79 26.96
C PRO A 383 -30.18 12.78 27.87
N GLU A 384 -28.86 12.65 28.00
CA GLU A 384 -28.01 13.58 28.77
C GLU A 384 -27.83 14.90 28.01
N LEU A 385 -28.88 15.72 28.06
CA LEU A 385 -28.79 17.13 27.70
C LEU A 385 -28.13 17.90 28.84
N ASN A 386 -26.88 18.30 28.63
CA ASN A 386 -26.41 19.53 29.25
C ASN A 386 -27.17 20.68 28.57
N TRP A 387 -28.29 21.07 29.18
CA TRP A 387 -29.27 21.99 28.61
C TRP A 387 -28.68 23.34 28.21
N GLN A 388 -27.74 23.88 29.00
CA GLN A 388 -26.98 25.08 28.64
C GLN A 388 -26.23 24.89 27.31
N ALA A 389 -25.48 23.80 27.19
CA ALA A 389 -24.69 23.49 25.99
C ALA A 389 -25.54 23.14 24.76
N GLN A 390 -26.81 22.79 24.96
CA GLN A 390 -27.78 22.58 23.88
C GLN A 390 -28.35 23.92 23.41
N MET A 391 -28.68 24.82 24.34
CA MET A 391 -29.16 26.16 24.05
C MET A 391 -28.11 27.00 23.31
N ASP A 392 -26.87 26.94 23.75
CA ASP A 392 -25.75 27.63 23.09
C ASP A 392 -25.56 27.11 21.66
N ALA A 393 -25.66 25.79 21.46
CA ALA A 393 -25.54 25.19 20.13
C ALA A 393 -26.69 25.57 19.20
N TRP A 394 -27.92 25.65 19.71
CA TRP A 394 -29.10 26.09 18.96
C TRP A 394 -29.01 27.57 18.59
N GLN A 395 -28.61 28.44 19.52
CA GLN A 395 -28.35 29.85 19.25
C GLN A 395 -27.29 30.01 18.16
N LEU A 396 -26.15 29.32 18.29
CA LEU A 396 -25.04 29.40 17.34
C LEU A 396 -25.41 28.86 15.95
N TRP A 397 -26.26 27.83 15.88
CA TRP A 397 -26.83 27.34 14.62
C TRP A 397 -27.76 28.36 13.97
N ALA A 398 -28.68 28.95 14.75
CA ALA A 398 -29.61 29.96 14.29
C ALA A 398 -28.87 31.19 13.74
N GLU A 399 -27.87 31.67 14.48
CA GLU A 399 -26.99 32.76 14.05
C GLU A 399 -26.23 32.45 12.76
N ASN A 400 -25.64 31.26 12.65
CA ASN A 400 -24.91 30.84 11.44
C ASN A 400 -25.83 30.71 10.21
N ARG A 401 -27.09 30.28 10.43
CA ARG A 401 -28.10 30.19 9.38
C ARG A 401 -28.57 31.57 8.93
N LEU A 402 -28.78 32.49 9.87
CA LEU A 402 -29.12 33.89 9.58
C LEU A 402 -27.98 34.62 8.85
N ARG A 403 -26.71 34.38 9.23
CA ARG A 403 -25.53 34.97 8.57
C ARG A 403 -25.33 34.48 7.13
N LYS A 404 -25.68 33.22 6.82
CA LYS A 404 -25.60 32.67 5.45
C LYS A 404 -26.75 33.09 4.55
N ALA A 405 -27.80 33.70 5.10
CA ALA A 405 -28.99 34.12 4.38
C ALA A 405 -28.99 35.64 4.13
N LYS A 406 -28.27 36.12 3.11
CA LYS A 406 -28.66 37.30 2.29
C LYS A 406 -27.72 37.51 1.07
N PRO A 407 -28.19 38.06 -0.08
CA PRO A 407 -29.59 38.43 -0.43
C PRO A 407 -30.09 37.92 -1.81
N THR A 408 -31.36 37.50 -1.88
CA THR A 408 -32.19 37.62 -3.10
C THR A 408 -33.57 38.13 -2.69
N TRP A 409 -33.82 39.40 -3.01
CA TRP A 409 -34.80 40.28 -2.35
C TRP A 409 -36.27 40.16 -2.82
N ASN A 410 -36.67 39.11 -3.58
CA ASN A 410 -37.98 39.08 -4.25
C ASN A 410 -38.99 38.02 -3.75
N ARG A 411 -38.89 37.52 -2.50
CA ARG A 411 -39.83 36.53 -1.92
C ARG A 411 -40.53 36.97 -0.62
N LEU A 412 -40.76 38.27 -0.46
CA LEU A 412 -41.19 38.88 0.80
C LEU A 412 -42.59 38.54 1.33
N ALA A 413 -43.49 37.92 0.55
CA ALA A 413 -44.81 37.49 1.07
C ALA A 413 -44.78 36.08 1.68
N GLY A 414 -44.03 35.14 1.08
CA GLY A 414 -43.87 33.78 1.61
C GLY A 414 -42.84 33.68 2.74
N GLU A 415 -41.83 34.56 2.74
CA GLU A 415 -40.78 34.56 3.75
C GLU A 415 -41.20 35.20 5.07
N VAL A 416 -42.14 36.16 5.10
CA VAL A 416 -42.71 36.69 6.36
C VAL A 416 -43.53 35.62 7.06
N TRP A 417 -44.28 34.80 6.32
CA TRP A 417 -44.97 33.65 6.91
C TRP A 417 -43.97 32.59 7.39
N GLN A 418 -42.99 32.18 6.57
CA GLN A 418 -41.98 31.20 6.99
C GLN A 418 -41.09 31.67 8.13
N SER A 419 -40.74 32.97 8.20
CA SER A 419 -39.95 33.54 9.30
C SER A 419 -40.78 33.74 10.55
N THR A 420 -42.05 34.17 10.45
CA THR A 420 -42.96 34.25 11.61
C THR A 420 -43.24 32.86 12.17
N VAL A 421 -43.53 31.87 11.32
CA VAL A 421 -43.74 30.47 11.72
C VAL A 421 -42.48 29.89 12.36
N ARG A 422 -41.32 30.11 11.74
CA ARG A 422 -40.04 29.65 12.27
C ARG A 422 -39.69 30.32 13.59
N GLN A 423 -39.84 31.64 13.70
CA GLN A 423 -39.61 32.41 14.91
C GLN A 423 -40.57 32.00 16.03
N ARG A 424 -41.83 31.68 15.71
CA ARG A 424 -42.82 31.23 16.70
C ARG A 424 -42.50 29.82 17.22
N VAL A 425 -42.09 28.90 16.35
CA VAL A 425 -41.64 27.55 16.75
C VAL A 425 -40.36 27.63 17.58
N GLU A 426 -39.42 28.50 17.20
CA GLU A 426 -38.18 28.75 17.95
C GLU A 426 -38.47 29.38 19.33
N GLN A 427 -39.36 30.37 19.42
CA GLN A 427 -39.76 31.00 20.68
C GLN A 427 -40.58 30.08 21.59
N LEU A 428 -41.53 29.31 21.05
CA LEU A 428 -42.35 28.37 21.83
C LEU A 428 -41.52 27.24 22.43
N GLY A 429 -40.53 26.72 21.70
CA GLY A 429 -39.56 25.77 22.23
C GLY A 429 -38.74 26.39 23.37
N LEU A 430 -38.22 27.60 23.18
CA LEU A 430 -37.40 28.29 24.17
C LEU A 430 -38.16 28.66 25.46
N GLU A 431 -39.39 29.14 25.35
CA GLU A 431 -40.21 29.58 26.49
C GLU A 431 -40.71 28.41 27.33
N THR A 432 -41.17 27.33 26.69
CA THR A 432 -41.60 26.12 27.41
C THR A 432 -40.42 25.38 28.04
N LEU A 433 -39.24 25.40 27.42
CA LEU A 433 -38.01 24.86 27.98
C LEU A 433 -37.44 25.72 29.13
N ALA A 434 -37.55 27.05 29.04
CA ALA A 434 -37.18 27.96 30.13
C ALA A 434 -38.10 27.79 31.35
N ALA A 435 -39.40 27.61 31.12
CA ALA A 435 -40.37 27.33 32.18
C ALA A 435 -40.14 25.95 32.83
N ALA A 436 -39.80 24.93 32.05
CA ALA A 436 -39.49 23.59 32.55
C ALA A 436 -38.15 23.51 33.31
N GLY A 437 -37.14 24.28 32.90
CA GLY A 437 -35.84 24.37 33.58
C GLY A 437 -35.87 25.21 34.86
N ALA A 438 -36.78 26.17 34.96
CA ALA A 438 -37.00 26.97 36.18
C ALA A 438 -37.73 26.18 37.28
N ALA A 439 -38.54 25.19 36.91
CA ALA A 439 -39.11 24.23 37.85
C ALA A 439 -38.04 23.19 38.23
N GLN A 440 -37.74 23.04 39.52
CA GLN A 440 -36.76 22.05 40.02
C GLN A 440 -37.15 20.63 39.55
N GLN A 441 -36.33 20.05 38.66
CA GLN A 441 -36.34 18.66 38.18
C GLN A 441 -37.72 17.97 38.10
N PRO A 442 -38.59 18.34 37.14
CA PRO A 442 -39.72 17.48 36.80
C PRO A 442 -39.23 16.16 36.20
N PRO A 443 -39.95 15.03 36.42
CA PRO A 443 -39.58 13.76 35.83
C PRO A 443 -39.55 13.86 34.29
N PRO A 444 -38.64 13.14 33.60
CA PRO A 444 -38.40 13.29 32.15
C PRO A 444 -39.66 13.15 31.28
N GLN A 445 -40.64 12.36 31.74
CA GLN A 445 -41.92 12.14 31.08
C GLN A 445 -42.79 13.41 31.04
N ASN A 446 -42.77 14.22 32.10
CA ASN A 446 -43.55 15.46 32.17
C ASN A 446 -42.97 16.55 31.25
N ILE A 447 -41.64 16.57 31.09
CA ILE A 447 -40.97 17.49 30.17
C ILE A 447 -41.23 17.09 28.72
N THR A 448 -41.14 15.78 28.42
CA THR A 448 -41.42 15.27 27.08
C THR A 448 -42.88 15.57 26.68
N ARG A 449 -43.82 15.36 27.60
CA ARG A 449 -45.23 15.75 27.41
C ARG A 449 -45.37 17.25 27.20
N ALA A 450 -44.77 18.10 28.04
CA ALA A 450 -44.85 19.55 27.92
C ALA A 450 -44.27 20.10 26.60
N VAL A 451 -43.14 19.54 26.13
CA VAL A 451 -42.54 19.91 24.84
C VAL A 451 -43.43 19.49 23.67
N LEU A 452 -44.02 18.30 23.74
CA LEU A 452 -44.93 17.81 22.71
C LEU A 452 -46.23 18.63 22.68
N GLU A 453 -46.78 19.01 23.83
CA GLU A 453 -47.94 19.91 23.94
C GLU A 453 -47.63 21.30 23.38
N ALA A 454 -46.45 21.85 23.69
CA ALA A 454 -45.99 23.13 23.14
C ALA A 454 -45.85 23.10 21.61
N TYR A 455 -45.26 22.03 21.07
CA TYR A 455 -45.15 21.81 19.63
C TYR A 455 -46.52 21.64 18.96
N GLN A 456 -47.44 20.92 19.61
CA GLN A 456 -48.81 20.77 19.14
C GLN A 456 -49.52 22.13 19.06
N GLN A 457 -49.40 22.94 20.10
CA GLN A 457 -50.02 24.25 20.18
C GLN A 457 -49.44 25.21 19.13
N ALA A 458 -48.12 25.21 18.96
CA ALA A 458 -47.44 25.97 17.90
C ALA A 458 -47.98 25.61 16.51
N LEU A 459 -48.06 24.31 16.20
CA LEU A 459 -48.55 23.82 14.91
C LEU A 459 -50.04 24.13 14.68
N ALA A 460 -50.85 24.13 15.74
CA ALA A 460 -52.25 24.53 15.68
C ALA A 460 -52.41 26.04 15.40
N GLU A 461 -51.58 26.89 16.01
CA GLU A 461 -51.55 28.34 15.74
C GLU A 461 -51.11 28.64 14.30
N ILE A 462 -50.05 27.95 13.82
CA ILE A 462 -49.55 28.09 12.44
C ILE A 462 -50.63 27.72 11.42
N ARG A 463 -51.43 26.69 11.72
CA ARG A 463 -52.56 26.28 10.89
C ARG A 463 -53.63 27.38 10.78
N GLN A 464 -53.88 28.12 11.86
CA GLN A 464 -54.89 29.20 11.88
C GLN A 464 -54.41 30.47 11.17
N LEU A 465 -53.10 30.71 11.14
CA LEU A 465 -52.50 31.94 10.59
C LEU A 465 -52.25 31.89 9.07
N GLN A 466 -52.61 30.81 8.38
CA GLN A 466 -52.28 30.64 6.97
C GLN A 466 -53.30 31.37 6.07
N PRO A 467 -52.89 32.37 5.26
CA PRO A 467 -53.81 33.27 4.55
C PRO A 467 -54.44 32.68 3.28
N ALA A 468 -53.97 31.52 2.82
CA ALA A 468 -54.64 30.70 1.79
C ALA A 468 -54.20 29.22 1.97
N PRO A 469 -55.11 28.24 1.82
CA PRO A 469 -54.80 26.84 2.05
C PRO A 469 -53.93 26.29 0.91
N ASP A 470 -52.62 26.23 1.13
CA ASP A 470 -51.78 25.27 0.40
C ASP A 470 -52.07 23.88 0.98
N GLN A 471 -52.91 23.13 0.27
CA GLN A 471 -53.37 21.80 0.66
C GLN A 471 -52.21 20.87 1.06
N THR A 472 -51.05 21.03 0.42
CA THR A 472 -49.87 20.20 0.68
C THR A 472 -49.30 20.44 2.07
N VAL A 473 -49.18 21.72 2.45
CA VAL A 473 -48.66 22.13 3.77
C VAL A 473 -49.65 21.76 4.87
N GLN A 474 -50.95 21.92 4.61
CA GLN A 474 -52.01 21.54 5.54
C GLN A 474 -52.01 20.03 5.83
N ASN A 475 -51.86 19.21 4.79
CA ASN A 475 -51.73 17.75 4.94
C ASN A 475 -50.49 17.37 5.76
N GLN A 476 -49.37 18.08 5.62
CA GLN A 476 -48.16 17.84 6.40
C GLN A 476 -48.34 18.25 7.87
N ILE A 477 -48.94 19.41 8.13
CA ILE A 477 -49.25 19.87 9.49
C ILE A 477 -50.21 18.88 10.18
N ASP A 478 -51.25 18.42 9.48
CA ASP A 478 -52.21 17.44 9.99
C ASP A 478 -51.55 16.09 10.28
N LEU A 479 -50.61 15.65 9.43
CA LEU A 479 -49.83 14.43 9.64
C LEU A 479 -48.99 14.54 10.93
N VAL A 480 -48.26 15.64 11.10
CA VAL A 480 -47.41 15.88 12.29
C VAL A 480 -48.27 16.00 13.55
N LEU A 481 -49.36 16.75 13.51
CA LEU A 481 -50.32 16.86 14.63
C LEU A 481 -50.91 15.49 15.00
N SER A 482 -51.26 14.66 14.02
CA SER A 482 -51.76 13.29 14.27
C SER A 482 -50.72 12.41 14.96
N HIS A 483 -49.44 12.65 14.69
CA HIS A 483 -48.32 11.90 15.26
C HIS A 483 -48.02 12.36 16.68
N ILE A 484 -47.93 13.68 16.92
CA ILE A 484 -47.76 14.25 18.25
C ILE A 484 -48.90 13.81 19.17
N ASN A 485 -50.15 13.83 18.70
CA ASN A 485 -51.30 13.33 19.47
C ASN A 485 -51.20 11.84 19.82
N ARG A 486 -50.62 11.01 18.95
CA ARG A 486 -50.37 9.60 19.26
C ARG A 486 -49.31 9.43 20.34
N LEU A 487 -48.21 10.20 20.24
CA LEU A 487 -47.14 10.19 21.24
C LEU A 487 -47.64 10.68 22.60
N LEU A 488 -48.42 11.75 22.65
CA LEU A 488 -49.02 12.29 23.88
C LEU A 488 -50.00 11.33 24.56
N ARG A 489 -50.66 10.44 23.80
CA ARG A 489 -51.52 9.38 24.37
C ARG A 489 -50.74 8.17 24.89
N SER A 490 -49.51 7.97 24.40
CA SER A 490 -48.64 6.85 24.80
C SER A 490 -47.73 7.17 25.97
N LEU A 491 -47.50 8.46 26.23
CA LEU A 491 -46.89 9.01 27.44
C LEU A 491 -47.98 9.25 28.48
#